data_AF-A0AAW4P999-F1
#
_entry.id   AF-A0AAW4P999-F1
#
_cell.length_a   1.000
_cell.length_b   1.000
_cell.length_c   1.000
_cell.angle_alpha   90.00
_cell.angle_beta   90.00
_cell.angle_gamma   90.00
#
_symmetry.space_group_name_H-M   'P 1'
#
loop_
_entity.id
_entity.type
_entity.pdbx_description
1 polymer ?
#
loop_
_entity_poly.entity_id
_entity_poly.type
_entity_poly.pdbx_seq_one_letter_code
_entity_poly.pdbx_strand_id
1 'polypeptide(L)'
;MPTDDTGDPTPEDYAEYCQTQAALLAGRIETMREDVDELLADVEAETAAVREELDRAKTDSPTGPTSPDAGRDPEADVEAIEAKQETIREKQAAMETYRDLADGYADLAERLSDQTFDASEALVEVVRFETERDAAACFDRTTLAETVADAAEDEQSE
;
A
#
# COMPACT_ATOMS: atom_id res chain seq x y z
N MET A 1 -11.64 -37.69 -18.68
CA MET A 1 -10.79 -37.91 -17.51
C MET A 1 -10.04 -36.62 -17.32
N PRO A 2 -10.41 -35.75 -16.35
CA PRO A 2 -9.52 -34.65 -15.99
C PRO A 2 -8.29 -35.27 -15.34
N THR A 3 -7.10 -34.95 -15.86
CA THR A 3 -5.84 -35.20 -15.19
C THR A 3 -5.78 -34.25 -14.00
N ASP A 4 -5.74 -34.80 -12.80
CA ASP A 4 -5.32 -34.09 -11.60
C ASP A 4 -3.84 -33.75 -11.81
N ASP A 5 -3.58 -32.60 -12.42
CA ASP A 5 -2.26 -32.03 -12.64
C ASP A 5 -1.82 -31.29 -11.36
N THR A 6 -1.95 -31.98 -10.22
CA THR A 6 -1.48 -31.51 -8.91
C THR A 6 -0.19 -32.25 -8.59
N GLY A 7 0.82 -32.06 -9.45
CA GLY A 7 2.20 -32.40 -9.10
C GLY A 7 2.68 -31.48 -7.99
N ASP A 8 3.71 -31.91 -7.24
CA ASP A 8 4.39 -31.01 -6.31
C ASP A 8 4.82 -29.73 -7.05
N PRO A 9 4.61 -28.54 -6.47
CA PRO A 9 4.93 -27.27 -7.12
C PRO A 9 6.40 -27.23 -7.55
N THR A 10 6.62 -26.74 -8.76
CA THR A 10 7.94 -26.62 -9.37
C THR A 10 8.58 -25.26 -9.07
N PRO A 11 9.90 -25.09 -9.26
CA PRO A 11 10.55 -23.77 -9.19
C PRO A 11 9.91 -22.72 -10.11
N GLU A 12 9.40 -23.15 -11.28
CA GLU A 12 8.72 -22.28 -12.24
C GLU A 12 7.37 -21.78 -11.68
N ASP A 13 6.64 -22.61 -10.95
CA ASP A 13 5.41 -22.21 -10.27
C ASP A 13 5.68 -21.14 -9.18
N TYR A 14 6.80 -21.26 -8.47
CA TYR A 14 7.22 -20.25 -7.50
C TYR A 14 7.68 -18.95 -8.15
N ALA A 15 8.30 -19.02 -9.33
CA ALA A 15 8.62 -17.83 -10.11
C ALA A 15 7.36 -17.11 -10.59
N GLU A 16 6.35 -17.85 -11.08
CA GLU A 16 5.05 -17.30 -11.47
C GLU A 16 4.30 -16.69 -10.28
N TYR A 17 4.36 -17.35 -9.11
CA TYR A 17 3.85 -16.79 -7.86
C TYR A 17 4.48 -15.43 -7.56
N CYS A 18 5.82 -15.33 -7.61
CA CYS A 18 6.53 -14.08 -7.35
C CYS A 18 6.14 -12.98 -8.35
N GLN A 19 6.05 -13.30 -9.64
CA GLN A 19 5.58 -12.34 -10.66
C GLN A 19 4.15 -11.86 -10.38
N THR A 20 3.28 -12.77 -9.95
CA THR A 20 1.90 -12.43 -9.55
C THR A 20 1.89 -11.49 -8.35
N GLN A 21 2.71 -11.75 -7.32
CA GLN A 21 2.80 -10.85 -6.15
C GLN A 21 3.31 -9.46 -6.55
N ALA A 22 4.36 -9.38 -7.39
CA ALA A 22 4.87 -8.11 -7.90
C ALA A 22 3.80 -7.32 -8.66
N ALA A 23 3.03 -7.99 -9.53
CA ALA A 23 1.94 -7.37 -10.28
C ALA A 23 0.81 -6.86 -9.37
N LEU A 24 0.47 -7.60 -8.32
CA LEU A 24 -0.54 -7.19 -7.34
C LEU A 24 -0.12 -5.93 -6.58
N LEU A 25 1.13 -5.88 -6.13
CA LEU A 25 1.69 -4.70 -5.45
C LEU A 25 1.74 -3.50 -6.40
N ALA A 26 2.15 -3.69 -7.65
CA ALA A 26 2.14 -2.64 -8.67
C ALA A 26 0.73 -2.06 -8.87
N GLY A 27 -0.30 -2.91 -8.92
CA GLY A 27 -1.70 -2.47 -8.98
C GLY A 27 -2.11 -1.66 -7.75
N ARG A 28 -1.75 -2.12 -6.54
CA ARG A 28 -2.04 -1.41 -5.29
C ARG A 28 -1.36 -0.03 -5.23
N ILE A 29 -0.11 0.06 -5.70
CA ILE A 29 0.63 1.31 -5.80
C ILE A 29 -0.10 2.29 -6.73
N GLU A 30 -0.62 1.81 -7.87
CA GLU A 30 -1.32 2.67 -8.81
C GLU A 30 -2.60 3.23 -8.20
N THR A 31 -3.41 2.40 -7.53
CA THR A 31 -4.59 2.89 -6.79
C THR A 31 -4.20 3.90 -5.71
N MET A 32 -3.11 3.65 -4.98
CA MET A 32 -2.64 4.61 -3.97
C MET A 32 -2.15 5.94 -4.57
N ARG A 33 -1.62 5.94 -5.80
CA ARG A 33 -1.26 7.19 -6.49
C ARG A 33 -2.50 8.00 -6.82
N GLU A 34 -3.53 7.35 -7.36
CA GLU A 34 -4.82 8.02 -7.66
C GLU A 34 -5.42 8.64 -6.38
N ASP A 35 -5.43 7.89 -5.27
CA ASP A 35 -5.88 8.40 -3.96
C ASP A 35 -5.06 9.62 -3.49
N VAL A 36 -3.73 9.57 -3.64
CA VAL A 36 -2.85 10.68 -3.23
C VAL A 36 -3.06 11.91 -4.09
N ASP A 37 -3.26 11.74 -5.40
CA ASP A 37 -3.54 12.84 -6.32
C ASP A 37 -4.88 13.52 -6.00
N GLU A 38 -5.92 12.74 -5.64
CA GLU A 38 -7.19 13.27 -5.16
C GLU A 38 -7.02 14.05 -3.86
N LEU A 39 -6.31 13.49 -2.87
CA LEU A 39 -6.04 14.17 -1.60
C LEU A 39 -5.24 15.47 -1.77
N LEU A 40 -4.28 15.50 -2.70
CA LEU A 40 -3.51 16.70 -3.01
C LEU A 40 -4.39 17.80 -3.62
N ALA A 41 -5.26 17.44 -4.58
CA ALA A 41 -6.20 18.38 -5.18
C ALA A 41 -7.17 18.96 -4.13
N ASP A 42 -7.64 18.12 -3.22
CA ASP A 42 -8.47 18.51 -2.08
C ASP A 42 -7.77 19.50 -1.15
N VAL A 43 -6.52 19.22 -0.77
CA VAL A 43 -5.72 20.11 0.08
C VAL A 43 -5.49 21.46 -0.61
N GLU A 44 -5.22 21.48 -1.92
CA GLU A 44 -5.07 22.71 -2.68
C GLU A 44 -6.37 23.54 -2.70
N ALA A 45 -7.51 22.89 -2.91
CA ALA A 45 -8.83 23.53 -2.92
C ALA A 45 -9.20 24.11 -1.54
N GLU A 46 -9.03 23.34 -0.47
CA GLU A 46 -9.31 23.78 0.90
C GLU A 46 -8.38 24.93 1.32
N THR A 47 -7.08 24.83 0.98
CA THR A 47 -6.12 25.90 1.23
C THR A 47 -6.49 27.18 0.48
N ALA A 48 -6.93 27.08 -0.77
CA ALA A 48 -7.40 28.23 -1.53
C ALA A 48 -8.65 28.86 -0.91
N ALA A 49 -9.61 28.04 -0.47
CA ALA A 49 -10.82 28.51 0.19
C ALA A 49 -10.52 29.24 1.51
N VAL A 50 -9.63 28.71 2.35
CA VAL A 50 -9.19 29.37 3.60
C VAL A 50 -8.51 30.71 3.31
N ARG A 51 -7.67 30.79 2.26
CA ARG A 51 -7.03 32.05 1.85
C ARG A 51 -8.04 33.09 1.38
N GLU A 52 -9.01 32.69 0.56
CA GLU A 52 -10.06 33.58 0.07
C GLU A 52 -10.89 34.16 1.22
N GLU A 53 -11.24 33.32 2.19
CA GLU A 53 -11.96 33.74 3.39
C GLU A 53 -11.16 34.72 4.24
N LEU A 54 -9.87 34.44 4.44
CA LEU A 54 -8.97 35.34 5.17
C LEU A 54 -8.83 36.71 4.46
N ASP A 55 -8.77 36.73 3.14
CA ASP A 55 -8.70 37.98 2.37
C ASP A 55 -10.02 38.76 2.44
N ARG A 56 -11.18 38.08 2.38
CA ARG A 56 -12.50 38.70 2.60
C ARG A 56 -12.60 39.34 3.98
N ALA A 57 -12.19 38.62 5.03
CA ALA A 57 -12.18 39.13 6.41
C ALA A 57 -11.28 40.36 6.59
N LYS A 58 -10.16 40.45 5.86
CA LYS A 58 -9.28 41.64 5.86
C LYS A 58 -9.90 42.84 5.15
N THR A 59 -10.67 42.63 4.08
CA THR A 59 -11.32 43.72 3.33
C THR A 59 -12.55 44.29 4.05
N ASP A 60 -13.20 43.54 4.95
CA ASP A 60 -14.49 43.90 5.57
C ASP A 60 -14.41 44.54 6.99
N SER A 61 -13.28 45.09 7.43
CA SER A 61 -13.17 45.78 8.74
C SER A 61 -13.87 47.17 8.79
N PRO A 62 -14.39 47.62 9.96
CA PRO A 62 -15.81 47.62 10.29
C PRO A 62 -16.51 48.95 9.99
N THR A 63 -17.67 48.90 9.33
CA THR A 63 -18.70 49.96 9.43
C THR A 63 -20.09 49.34 9.51
N GLY A 64 -20.35 48.54 10.54
CA GLY A 64 -21.68 47.98 10.82
C GLY A 64 -21.60 46.65 11.55
N PRO A 65 -22.64 46.25 12.30
CA PRO A 65 -22.64 44.98 13.01
C PRO A 65 -22.65 43.83 11.99
N THR A 66 -21.49 43.29 11.69
CA THR A 66 -21.31 42.12 10.84
C THR A 66 -22.01 40.96 11.54
N SER A 67 -23.07 40.42 10.92
CA SER A 67 -23.56 39.09 11.30
C SER A 67 -22.37 38.15 11.19
N PRO A 68 -22.11 37.28 12.19
CA PRO A 68 -21.18 36.20 11.95
C PRO A 68 -21.73 35.46 10.73
N ASP A 69 -20.95 35.37 9.66
CA ASP A 69 -21.16 34.31 8.68
C ASP A 69 -20.87 33.02 9.45
N ALA A 70 -21.91 32.56 10.15
CA ALA A 70 -21.87 31.45 11.06
C ALA A 70 -21.85 30.21 10.19
N GLY A 71 -20.67 29.67 9.93
CA GLY A 71 -20.59 28.43 9.18
C GLY A 71 -19.21 27.80 9.14
N ARG A 72 -18.14 28.59 9.03
CA ARG A 72 -16.80 28.07 8.79
C ARG A 72 -15.85 28.42 9.92
N ASP A 73 -15.19 27.39 10.42
CA ASP A 73 -14.21 27.48 11.50
C ASP A 73 -12.81 27.35 10.86
N PRO A 74 -12.04 28.45 10.76
CA PRO A 74 -10.74 28.42 10.10
C PRO A 74 -9.72 27.55 10.84
N GLU A 75 -9.89 27.32 12.15
CA GLU A 75 -9.03 26.40 12.90
C GLU A 75 -9.35 24.95 12.51
N ALA A 76 -10.63 24.62 12.36
CA ALA A 76 -11.07 23.30 11.90
C ALA A 76 -10.67 23.00 10.44
N ASP A 77 -10.70 24.00 9.55
CA ASP A 77 -10.23 23.83 8.17
C ASP A 77 -8.71 23.55 8.12
N VAL A 78 -7.91 24.22 8.96
CA VAL A 78 -6.47 23.97 9.04
C VAL A 78 -6.19 22.57 9.58
N GLU A 79 -6.90 22.15 10.63
CA GLU A 79 -6.78 20.79 11.19
C GLU A 79 -7.13 19.72 10.12
N ALA A 80 -8.18 19.94 9.32
CA ALA A 80 -8.55 19.04 8.24
C ALA A 80 -7.46 18.94 7.15
N ILE A 81 -6.86 20.08 6.76
CA ILE A 81 -5.74 20.11 5.81
C ILE A 81 -4.52 19.36 6.36
N GLU A 82 -4.19 19.57 7.64
CA GLU A 82 -3.06 18.90 8.29
C GLU A 82 -3.25 17.38 8.34
N ALA A 83 -4.46 16.91 8.68
CA ALA A 83 -4.81 15.49 8.69
C ALA A 83 -4.68 14.86 7.29
N LYS A 84 -5.18 15.52 6.24
CA LYS A 84 -5.03 15.05 4.85
C LYS A 84 -3.55 14.97 4.44
N GLN A 85 -2.74 15.96 4.81
CA GLN A 85 -1.30 15.94 4.54
C GLN A 85 -0.58 14.80 5.27
N GLU A 86 -0.99 14.46 6.49
CA GLU A 86 -0.48 13.29 7.19
C GLU A 86 -0.84 12.00 6.44
N THR A 87 -2.10 11.82 6.06
CA THR A 87 -2.54 10.66 5.26
C THR A 87 -1.77 10.54 3.94
N ILE A 88 -1.48 11.65 3.26
CA ILE A 88 -0.65 11.65 2.04
C ILE A 88 0.75 11.09 2.34
N ARG A 89 1.40 11.55 3.43
CA ARG A 89 2.74 11.06 3.80
C ARG A 89 2.74 9.58 4.14
N GLU A 90 1.74 9.12 4.89
CA GLU A 90 1.59 7.70 5.22
C GLU A 90 1.42 6.84 3.97
N LYS A 91 0.53 7.24 3.05
CA LYS A 91 0.33 6.54 1.76
C LYS A 91 1.61 6.54 0.92
N GLN A 92 2.37 7.63 0.91
CA GLN A 92 3.64 7.71 0.18
C GLN A 92 4.69 6.75 0.76
N ALA A 93 4.82 6.67 2.08
CA ALA A 93 5.71 5.72 2.74
C ALA A 93 5.29 4.27 2.47
N ALA A 94 3.98 3.98 2.54
CA ALA A 94 3.46 2.66 2.21
C ALA A 94 3.75 2.27 0.74
N MET A 95 3.59 3.20 -0.20
CA MET A 95 3.92 2.97 -1.61
C MET A 95 5.41 2.68 -1.83
N GLU A 96 6.31 3.29 -1.07
CA GLU A 96 7.75 2.98 -1.13
C GLU A 96 8.01 1.54 -0.69
N THR A 97 7.47 1.13 0.46
CA THR A 97 7.55 -0.25 0.95
C THR A 97 7.01 -1.25 -0.09
N TYR A 98 5.87 -0.95 -0.72
CA TYR A 98 5.29 -1.84 -1.72
C TYR A 98 6.12 -1.91 -3.01
N ARG A 99 6.79 -0.82 -3.40
CA ARG A 99 7.69 -0.82 -4.56
C ARG A 99 8.90 -1.70 -4.30
N ASP A 100 9.54 -1.51 -3.14
CA ASP A 100 10.70 -2.32 -2.74
C ASP A 100 10.35 -3.81 -2.67
N LEU A 101 9.14 -4.13 -2.17
CA LEU A 101 8.66 -5.51 -2.12
C LEU A 101 8.34 -6.06 -3.52
N ALA A 102 7.71 -5.27 -4.40
CA ALA A 102 7.39 -5.67 -5.77
C ALA A 102 8.66 -5.94 -6.60
N ASP A 103 9.64 -5.03 -6.51
CA ASP A 103 10.95 -5.19 -7.15
C ASP A 103 11.67 -6.43 -6.59
N GLY A 104 11.63 -6.64 -5.28
CA GLY A 104 12.18 -7.83 -4.66
C GLY A 104 11.55 -9.14 -5.13
N TYR A 105 10.23 -9.18 -5.34
CA TYR A 105 9.56 -10.34 -5.93
C TYR A 105 9.93 -10.53 -7.41
N ALA A 106 10.08 -9.45 -8.18
CA ALA A 106 10.50 -9.53 -9.58
C ALA A 106 11.92 -10.10 -9.70
N ASP A 107 12.86 -9.61 -8.88
CA ASP A 107 14.23 -10.13 -8.80
C ASP A 107 14.25 -11.60 -8.35
N LEU A 108 13.40 -11.95 -7.40
CA LEU A 108 13.26 -13.33 -6.93
C LEU A 108 12.75 -14.26 -8.03
N ALA A 109 11.75 -13.82 -8.81
CA ALA A 109 11.22 -14.59 -9.93
C ALA A 109 12.27 -14.85 -11.01
N GLU A 110 13.06 -13.84 -11.37
CA GLU A 110 14.17 -13.99 -12.33
C GLU A 110 15.19 -14.99 -11.79
N ARG A 111 15.56 -14.86 -10.52
CA ARG A 111 16.51 -15.76 -9.86
C ARG A 111 16.05 -17.22 -9.85
N LEU A 112 14.77 -17.47 -9.53
CA LEU A 112 14.18 -18.80 -9.52
C LEU A 112 14.11 -19.41 -10.93
N SER A 113 13.98 -18.58 -11.96
CA SER A 113 13.93 -19.02 -13.36
C SER A 113 15.33 -19.30 -13.95
N ASP A 114 16.34 -18.55 -13.52
CA ASP A 114 17.70 -18.62 -14.08
C ASP A 114 18.59 -19.67 -13.40
N GLN A 115 18.33 -19.99 -12.14
CA GLN A 115 19.13 -20.93 -11.37
C GLN A 115 18.46 -22.29 -11.24
N THR A 116 19.28 -23.31 -11.04
CA THR A 116 18.81 -24.69 -10.87
C THR A 116 18.43 -24.91 -9.40
N PHE A 117 17.25 -24.44 -9.00
CA PHE A 117 16.65 -24.78 -7.71
C PHE A 117 15.88 -26.10 -7.82
N ASP A 118 15.83 -26.86 -6.74
CA ASP A 118 14.75 -27.81 -6.55
C ASP A 118 13.50 -27.12 -5.96
N ALA A 119 12.36 -27.83 -5.97
CA ALA A 119 11.09 -27.30 -5.47
C ALA A 119 11.13 -26.88 -3.99
N SER A 120 11.88 -27.60 -3.17
CA SER A 120 11.98 -27.32 -1.73
C SER A 120 12.87 -26.11 -1.46
N GLU A 121 13.98 -25.98 -2.19
CA GLU A 121 14.86 -24.83 -2.13
C GLU A 121 14.13 -23.57 -2.60
N ALA A 122 13.38 -23.65 -3.71
CA ALA A 122 12.58 -22.54 -4.22
C ALA A 122 11.56 -22.06 -3.17
N LEU A 123 10.80 -22.97 -2.54
CA LEU A 123 9.87 -22.64 -1.47
C LEU A 123 10.55 -21.93 -0.30
N VAL A 124 11.68 -22.47 0.18
CA VAL A 124 12.44 -21.88 1.29
C VAL A 124 12.92 -20.48 0.95
N GLU A 125 13.36 -20.25 -0.28
CA GLU A 125 13.81 -18.94 -0.73
C GLU A 125 12.68 -17.90 -0.77
N VAL A 126 11.47 -18.27 -1.20
CA VAL A 126 10.30 -17.38 -1.15
C VAL A 126 9.89 -17.11 0.30
N VAL A 127 9.72 -18.15 1.12
CA VAL A 127 9.30 -17.99 2.52
C VAL A 127 10.29 -17.13 3.30
N ARG A 128 11.59 -17.33 3.07
CA ARG A 128 12.63 -16.49 3.69
C ARG A 128 12.50 -15.05 3.25
N PHE A 129 12.36 -14.79 1.95
CA PHE A 129 12.19 -13.44 1.40
C PHE A 129 10.99 -12.73 2.02
N GLU A 130 9.85 -13.41 2.11
CA GLU A 130 8.60 -12.88 2.65
C GLU A 130 8.70 -12.57 4.15
N THR A 131 9.32 -13.48 4.90
CA THR A 131 9.52 -13.32 6.34
C THR A 131 10.48 -12.17 6.64
N GLU A 132 11.59 -12.07 5.90
CA GLU A 132 12.60 -11.01 6.09
C GLU A 132 12.06 -9.61 5.78
N ARG A 133 11.02 -9.51 4.93
CA ARG A 133 10.40 -8.25 4.51
C ARG A 133 9.02 -7.98 5.10
N ASP A 134 8.55 -8.85 5.99
CA ASP A 134 7.20 -8.77 6.55
C ASP A 134 6.12 -8.63 5.47
N ALA A 135 6.22 -9.45 4.41
CA ALA A 135 5.40 -9.33 3.21
C ALA A 135 3.89 -9.47 3.51
N ALA A 136 3.54 -10.27 4.51
CA ALA A 136 2.15 -10.47 4.96
C ALA A 136 1.45 -9.15 5.31
N ALA A 137 2.17 -8.20 5.93
CA ALA A 137 1.61 -6.88 6.27
C ALA A 137 1.24 -6.03 5.04
N CYS A 138 1.75 -6.38 3.86
CA CYS A 138 1.53 -5.64 2.61
C CYS A 138 0.39 -6.20 1.75
N PHE A 139 -0.18 -7.35 2.13
CA PHE A 139 -1.22 -8.04 1.37
C PHE A 139 -2.49 -8.27 2.20
N ASP A 140 -3.64 -8.23 1.53
CA ASP A 140 -4.93 -8.64 2.11
C ASP A 140 -5.23 -10.14 1.87
N ARG A 141 -4.20 -10.91 1.47
CA ARG A 141 -4.25 -12.34 1.14
C ARG A 141 -3.14 -13.07 1.87
N THR A 142 -3.36 -14.35 2.14
CA THR A 142 -2.34 -15.23 2.73
C THR A 142 -1.14 -15.38 1.81
N THR A 143 0.04 -15.17 2.38
CA THR A 143 1.36 -15.38 1.76
C THR A 143 1.85 -16.82 1.93
N LEU A 144 2.92 -17.21 1.23
CA LEU A 144 3.50 -18.55 1.42
C LEU A 144 4.16 -18.68 2.79
N ALA A 145 4.77 -17.61 3.31
CA ALA A 145 5.29 -17.58 4.67
C ALA A 145 4.21 -17.84 5.73
N GLU A 146 3.04 -17.19 5.61
CA GLU A 146 1.91 -17.45 6.51
C GLU A 146 1.40 -18.89 6.38
N THR A 147 1.25 -19.38 5.15
CA THR A 147 0.79 -20.76 4.91
C THR A 147 1.71 -21.80 5.56
N VAL A 148 3.03 -21.59 5.49
CA VAL A 148 4.01 -22.48 6.10
C VAL A 148 4.03 -22.35 7.62
N ALA A 149 3.83 -21.13 8.15
CA ALA A 149 3.73 -20.90 9.59
C ALA A 149 2.50 -21.61 10.18
N ASP A 150 1.32 -21.45 9.58
CA ASP A 150 0.07 -22.09 10.01
C ASP A 150 0.21 -23.62 10.04
N ALA A 151 0.78 -24.21 8.98
CA ALA A 151 1.01 -25.65 8.91
C ALA A 151 1.90 -26.17 10.05
N ALA A 152 2.95 -25.42 10.41
CA ALA A 152 3.85 -25.78 11.50
C ALA A 152 3.21 -25.63 12.90
N GLU A 153 2.21 -24.76 13.05
CA GLU A 153 1.45 -24.60 14.31
C GLU A 153 0.43 -25.73 14.50
N ASP A 154 -0.21 -26.17 13.41
CA ASP A 154 -1.13 -27.31 13.41
C ASP A 154 -0.41 -28.62 13.80
N GLU A 155 0.79 -28.88 13.24
CA GLU A 155 1.59 -30.06 13.56
C GLU A 155 2.09 -30.11 15.02
N GLN A 156 2.21 -28.95 15.69
CA GLN A 156 2.60 -28.85 17.10
C GLN A 156 1.41 -28.98 18.07
N SER A 157 0.19 -28.90 17.55
CA SER A 157 -1.06 -28.96 18.32
C SER A 157 -1.67 -30.37 18.36
N GLU A 158 -1.15 -31.31 17.57
CA GLU A 158 -1.48 -32.74 17.57
C GLU A 158 -0.60 -33.58 18.52
#